data_AF-A0A7S0K2E7-F1
#
_entry.id   AF-A0A7S0K2E7-F1
#
_cell.length_a   1.000
_cell.length_b   1.000
_cell.length_c   1.000
_cell.angle_alpha   90.00
_cell.angle_beta   90.00
_cell.angle_gamma   90.00
#
_symmetry.space_group_name_H-M   'P 1'
#
loop_
_entity.id
_entity.type
_entity.pdbx_description
1 polymer ?
#
loop_
_entity_poly.entity_id
_entity_poly.type
_entity_poly.pdbx_seq_one_letter_code
_entity_poly.pdbx_strand_id
1 'polypeptide(L)'
;SFVETVSAVAMPMSGVRLPLCDSCVGPAAVSRDRVLRQLRNTRSHLSALVKAAAASDDAAGGQATPGAATLPELHAVGEAAEASAEQEEVRTLTAAVLGARRRLAAARERREAAAKRRAAASRRRSALLRGLESARTSLGEELLDTRTFGQGASLSRAALEDLRCRRMLDEGFRIARTGPFATINGCRLGRTAREPVSWPEINAALGHTALLVATLIKHLDLVLSTHRII
;
A
#
# COMPACT_ATOMS: atom_id res chain seq x y z
N SER A 1 13.42 8.63 -23.21
CA SER A 1 11.97 8.41 -23.01
C SER A 1 11.69 7.39 -21.89
N PHE A 2 11.67 6.07 -22.15
CA PHE A 2 11.07 5.09 -21.20
C PHE A 2 11.70 5.09 -19.79
N VAL A 3 13.04 5.16 -19.69
CA VAL A 3 13.75 5.23 -18.40
C VAL A 3 13.35 6.47 -17.59
N GLU A 4 13.16 7.61 -18.26
CA GLU A 4 12.72 8.85 -17.63
C GLU A 4 11.26 8.74 -17.15
N THR A 5 10.39 8.05 -17.90
CA THR A 5 9.01 7.79 -17.50
C THR A 5 8.93 6.88 -16.26
N VAL A 6 9.85 5.91 -16.13
CA VAL A 6 9.97 5.06 -14.95
C VAL A 6 10.42 5.89 -13.73
N SER A 7 11.46 6.72 -13.89
CA SER A 7 11.96 7.61 -12.83
C SER A 7 10.90 8.63 -12.38
N ALA A 8 10.21 9.29 -13.31
CA ALA A 8 9.25 10.35 -12.99
C ALA A 8 8.05 9.88 -12.14
N VAL A 9 7.54 8.67 -12.37
CA VAL A 9 6.37 8.14 -11.64
C VAL A 9 6.73 7.63 -10.25
N ALA A 10 7.98 7.23 -10.02
CA ALA A 10 8.46 6.77 -8.71
C ALA A 10 8.93 7.90 -7.77
N MET A 11 9.13 9.12 -8.29
CA MET A 11 9.82 10.22 -7.60
C MET A 11 8.99 11.48 -7.21
N PRO A 12 7.68 11.44 -6.87
CA PRO A 12 7.02 12.61 -6.25
C PRO A 12 7.60 13.04 -4.90
N MET A 13 8.23 12.12 -4.16
CA MET A 13 8.66 12.32 -2.76
C MET A 13 10.17 12.56 -2.58
N SER A 14 10.97 12.46 -3.65
CA SER A 14 12.41 12.65 -3.60
C SER A 14 12.93 13.19 -4.93
N GLY A 15 13.21 14.50 -4.99
CA GLY A 15 13.56 15.23 -6.22
C GLY A 15 14.97 14.95 -6.79
N VAL A 16 15.46 13.72 -6.71
CA VAL A 16 16.84 13.34 -7.10
C VAL A 16 16.80 12.32 -8.24
N ARG A 17 17.05 12.80 -9.47
CA ARG A 17 17.24 11.92 -10.64
C ARG A 17 18.60 11.22 -10.59
N LEU A 18 18.66 10.00 -10.08
CA LEU A 18 19.78 9.07 -10.29
C LEU A 18 19.32 7.83 -11.06
N PRO A 19 20.08 7.33 -12.04
CA PRO A 19 19.82 6.02 -12.62
C PRO A 19 20.11 4.93 -11.59
N LEU A 20 19.14 4.06 -11.35
CA LEU A 20 19.34 2.79 -10.64
C LEU A 20 20.20 1.86 -11.51
N CYS A 21 20.91 0.91 -10.89
CA CYS A 21 21.69 -0.09 -11.63
C CYS A 21 20.78 -1.02 -12.46
N ASP A 22 21.21 -1.60 -13.59
CA ASP A 22 20.31 -2.40 -14.43
C ASP A 22 19.70 -3.62 -13.70
N SER A 23 20.50 -4.31 -12.86
CA SER A 23 19.99 -5.39 -11.99
C SER A 23 19.08 -4.89 -10.85
N CYS A 24 19.08 -3.59 -10.56
CA CYS A 24 18.17 -2.90 -9.66
C CYS A 24 16.87 -2.48 -10.38
N VAL A 25 16.99 -1.97 -11.61
CA VAL A 25 15.89 -1.45 -12.46
C VAL A 25 14.94 -2.57 -12.84
N GLY A 26 15.45 -3.71 -13.31
CA GLY A 26 14.63 -4.83 -13.78
C GLY A 26 13.60 -5.30 -12.74
N PRO A 27 14.03 -5.75 -11.55
CA PRO A 27 13.13 -6.19 -10.48
C PRO A 27 12.17 -5.09 -10.01
N ALA A 28 12.63 -3.84 -9.87
CA ALA A 28 11.79 -2.71 -9.45
C ALA A 28 10.69 -2.39 -10.48
N ALA A 29 11.02 -2.39 -11.78
CA ALA A 29 10.06 -2.17 -12.86
C ALA A 29 9.05 -3.32 -12.96
N VAL A 30 9.50 -4.58 -12.85
CA VAL A 30 8.63 -5.76 -12.85
C VAL A 30 7.68 -5.75 -11.64
N SER A 31 8.16 -5.37 -10.46
CA SER A 31 7.35 -5.20 -9.25
C SER A 31 6.30 -4.10 -9.43
N ARG A 32 6.70 -2.89 -9.85
CA ARG A 32 5.78 -1.79 -10.17
C ARG A 32 4.71 -2.22 -11.18
N ASP A 33 5.09 -2.92 -12.24
CA ASP A 33 4.16 -3.31 -13.30
C ASP A 33 3.27 -4.50 -12.90
N ARG A 34 3.65 -5.27 -11.87
CA ARG A 34 2.77 -6.23 -11.17
C ARG A 34 1.72 -5.47 -10.34
N VAL A 35 2.15 -4.53 -9.49
CA VAL A 35 1.25 -3.70 -8.65
C VAL A 35 0.25 -2.92 -9.51
N LEU A 36 0.70 -2.27 -10.59
CA LEU A 36 -0.16 -1.54 -11.52
C LEU A 36 -1.17 -2.44 -12.26
N ARG A 37 -0.83 -3.71 -12.55
CA ARG A 37 -1.79 -4.70 -13.08
C ARG A 37 -2.80 -5.12 -12.00
N GLN A 38 -2.34 -5.37 -10.78
CA GLN A 38 -3.19 -5.77 -9.66
C GLN A 38 -4.23 -4.69 -9.31
N LEU A 39 -3.81 -3.41 -9.24
CA LEU A 39 -4.69 -2.24 -9.03
C LEU A 39 -5.68 -2.02 -10.18
N ARG A 40 -5.29 -2.27 -11.44
CA ARG A 40 -6.21 -2.22 -12.58
C ARG A 40 -7.28 -3.31 -12.48
N ASN A 41 -6.90 -4.53 -12.10
CA ASN A 41 -7.81 -5.66 -11.95
C ASN A 41 -8.81 -5.45 -10.80
N THR A 42 -8.36 -4.99 -9.63
CA THR A 42 -9.27 -4.70 -8.49
C THR A 42 -10.21 -3.55 -8.81
N ARG A 43 -9.73 -2.47 -9.45
CA ARG A 43 -10.59 -1.37 -9.92
C ARG A 43 -11.68 -1.85 -10.88
N SER A 44 -11.32 -2.67 -11.87
CA SER A 44 -12.28 -3.24 -12.81
C SER A 44 -13.32 -4.11 -12.11
N HIS A 45 -12.89 -4.99 -11.19
CA HIS A 45 -13.79 -5.86 -10.43
C HIS A 45 -14.78 -5.06 -9.56
N LEU A 46 -14.29 -4.06 -8.81
CA LEU A 46 -15.14 -3.18 -8.02
C LEU A 46 -16.13 -2.39 -8.90
N SER A 47 -15.70 -1.90 -10.07
CA SER A 47 -16.60 -1.19 -10.99
C SER A 47 -17.72 -2.08 -11.55
N ALA A 48 -17.47 -3.38 -11.73
CA ALA A 48 -18.49 -4.34 -12.14
C ALA A 48 -19.49 -4.62 -11.00
N LEU A 49 -19.00 -4.75 -9.76
CA LEU A 49 -19.87 -4.94 -8.58
C LEU A 49 -20.77 -3.73 -8.31
N VAL A 50 -20.26 -2.50 -8.46
CA VAL A 50 -21.07 -1.27 -8.31
C VAL A 50 -22.17 -1.20 -9.36
N LYS A 51 -21.88 -1.52 -10.64
CA LYS A 51 -22.89 -1.58 -11.70
C LYS A 51 -23.94 -2.66 -11.44
N ALA A 52 -23.54 -3.82 -10.93
CA ALA A 52 -24.46 -4.92 -10.59
C ALA A 52 -25.34 -4.59 -9.37
N ALA A 53 -24.87 -3.75 -8.44
CA ALA A 53 -25.67 -3.26 -7.32
C ALA A 53 -26.75 -2.28 -7.79
N ALA A 54 -26.37 -1.24 -8.55
CA ALA A 54 -27.31 -0.25 -9.09
C ALA A 54 -28.45 -0.90 -9.89
N ALA A 55 -28.12 -1.84 -10.79
CA ALA A 55 -29.09 -2.60 -11.57
C ALA A 55 -30.02 -3.53 -10.74
N SER A 56 -29.74 -3.71 -9.44
CA SER A 56 -30.62 -4.43 -8.52
C SER A 56 -31.53 -3.53 -7.68
N ASP A 57 -31.22 -2.23 -7.58
CA ASP A 57 -32.05 -1.24 -6.90
C ASP A 57 -33.19 -0.76 -7.83
N ASP A 58 -32.90 -0.54 -9.13
CA ASP A 58 -33.90 -0.20 -10.17
C ASP A 58 -35.04 -1.23 -10.26
N ALA A 59 -34.75 -2.50 -9.96
CA ALA A 59 -35.69 -3.62 -10.03
C ALA A 59 -36.71 -3.68 -8.86
N ALA A 60 -36.59 -2.80 -7.86
CA ALA A 60 -37.42 -2.83 -6.65
C ALA A 60 -38.67 -1.92 -6.70
N GLY A 61 -38.83 -1.08 -7.72
CA GLY A 61 -39.83 0.00 -7.77
C GLY A 61 -41.30 -0.37 -8.08
N GLY A 62 -41.65 -1.66 -8.15
CA GLY A 62 -43.00 -2.11 -8.56
C GLY A 62 -44.01 -2.23 -7.42
N GLN A 63 -44.95 -1.28 -7.30
CA GLN A 63 -46.08 -1.35 -6.37
C GLN A 63 -47.28 -2.12 -6.95
N ALA A 64 -48.10 -2.70 -6.07
CA ALA A 64 -49.39 -3.31 -6.41
C ALA A 64 -50.43 -3.10 -5.29
N THR A 65 -51.66 -2.75 -5.65
CA THR A 65 -52.76 -2.40 -4.74
C THR A 65 -54.02 -3.23 -5.00
N PRO A 66 -54.71 -3.76 -3.97
CA PRO A 66 -55.96 -4.53 -4.14
C PRO A 66 -57.21 -3.87 -3.52
N GLY A 67 -58.37 -4.10 -4.14
CA GLY A 67 -59.73 -3.77 -3.63
C GLY A 67 -60.73 -3.61 -4.79
N ALA A 68 -62.06 -3.69 -4.60
CA ALA A 68 -62.87 -4.26 -3.52
C ALA A 68 -64.33 -4.47 -4.01
N ALA A 69 -65.06 -5.48 -3.48
CA ALA A 69 -66.52 -5.68 -3.62
C ALA A 69 -66.98 -6.58 -2.44
N THR A 70 -67.95 -6.25 -1.56
CA THR A 70 -69.39 -5.89 -1.68
C THR A 70 -70.32 -7.11 -1.63
N LEU A 71 -71.25 -7.12 -0.67
CA LEU A 71 -72.32 -8.12 -0.41
C LEU A 71 -73.66 -7.64 -1.04
N PRO A 72 -74.73 -8.47 -1.15
CA PRO A 72 -75.67 -8.64 -0.02
C PRO A 72 -76.40 -10.03 0.10
N GLU A 73 -77.05 -10.23 1.25
CA GLU A 73 -78.37 -10.84 1.57
C GLU A 73 -79.12 -11.66 0.47
N LEU A 74 -79.87 -12.75 0.72
CA LEU A 74 -80.34 -13.52 1.92
C LEU A 74 -80.69 -14.99 1.44
N HIS A 75 -81.42 -15.94 2.07
CA HIS A 75 -82.36 -16.01 3.21
C HIS A 75 -82.38 -17.44 3.84
N ALA A 76 -83.48 -17.89 4.49
CA ALA A 76 -83.60 -19.19 5.19
C ALA A 76 -84.95 -19.91 4.96
N VAL A 77 -85.02 -21.24 5.18
CA VAL A 77 -86.23 -22.09 5.01
C VAL A 77 -86.42 -23.07 6.18
N GLY A 78 -86.98 -22.58 7.29
CA GLY A 78 -87.46 -23.39 8.41
C GLY A 78 -86.39 -24.34 8.99
N GLU A 79 -86.74 -25.60 9.21
CA GLU A 79 -85.94 -26.52 10.02
C GLU A 79 -84.96 -27.36 9.17
N ALA A 80 -85.39 -27.81 7.98
CA ALA A 80 -84.51 -28.45 6.99
C ALA A 80 -83.47 -27.46 6.41
N ALA A 81 -83.70 -26.15 6.53
CA ALA A 81 -82.70 -25.13 6.20
C ALA A 81 -82.28 -24.21 7.35
N GLU A 82 -82.62 -24.53 8.59
CA GLU A 82 -81.70 -24.31 9.71
C GLU A 82 -80.59 -25.35 9.60
N ALA A 83 -80.93 -26.65 9.52
CA ALA A 83 -79.95 -27.72 9.36
C ALA A 83 -79.08 -27.61 8.08
N SER A 84 -79.60 -27.03 6.98
CA SER A 84 -78.78 -26.73 5.80
C SER A 84 -78.16 -25.32 5.78
N ALA A 85 -78.66 -24.33 6.53
CA ALA A 85 -77.93 -23.08 6.77
C ALA A 85 -76.73 -23.30 7.70
N GLU A 86 -76.87 -24.09 8.77
CA GLU A 86 -75.74 -24.53 9.61
C GLU A 86 -74.69 -25.28 8.78
N GLN A 87 -75.11 -26.15 7.85
CA GLN A 87 -74.18 -26.80 6.94
C GLN A 87 -73.49 -25.81 5.98
N GLU A 88 -74.19 -24.77 5.50
CA GLU A 88 -73.61 -23.76 4.62
C GLU A 88 -72.68 -22.78 5.38
N GLU A 89 -73.00 -22.45 6.63
CA GLU A 89 -72.10 -21.74 7.54
C GLU A 89 -70.85 -22.58 7.85
N VAL A 90 -71.00 -23.86 8.18
CA VAL A 90 -69.87 -24.79 8.36
C VAL A 90 -69.05 -24.94 7.08
N ARG A 91 -69.68 -24.97 5.89
CA ARG A 91 -68.97 -24.98 4.59
C ARG A 91 -68.18 -23.69 4.35
N THR A 92 -68.79 -22.52 4.55
CA THR A 92 -68.13 -21.22 4.35
C THR A 92 -67.03 -20.97 5.37
N LEU A 93 -67.22 -21.32 6.65
CA LEU A 93 -66.19 -21.32 7.68
C LEU A 93 -65.05 -22.29 7.34
N THR A 94 -65.36 -23.50 6.88
CA THR A 94 -64.34 -24.48 6.45
C THR A 94 -63.54 -23.96 5.25
N ALA A 95 -64.20 -23.35 4.26
CA ALA A 95 -63.54 -22.71 3.13
C ALA A 95 -62.65 -21.53 3.57
N ALA A 96 -63.10 -20.71 4.52
CA ALA A 96 -62.33 -19.61 5.11
C ALA A 96 -61.09 -20.13 5.88
N VAL A 97 -61.22 -21.19 6.67
CA VAL A 97 -60.11 -21.84 7.39
C VAL A 97 -59.10 -22.47 6.42
N LEU A 98 -59.56 -23.13 5.35
CA LEU A 98 -58.68 -23.64 4.29
C LEU A 98 -57.96 -22.51 3.55
N GLY A 99 -58.66 -21.40 3.26
CA GLY A 99 -58.08 -20.17 2.72
C GLY A 99 -57.02 -19.56 3.64
N ALA A 100 -57.30 -19.47 4.93
CA ALA A 100 -56.36 -18.99 5.94
C ALA A 100 -55.12 -19.90 6.06
N ARG A 101 -55.29 -21.23 6.07
CA ARG A 101 -54.19 -22.21 6.05
C ARG A 101 -53.31 -22.05 4.80
N ARG A 102 -53.90 -21.89 3.61
CA ARG A 102 -53.17 -21.62 2.35
C ARG A 102 -52.38 -20.31 2.42
N ARG A 103 -52.99 -19.23 2.92
CA ARG A 103 -52.32 -17.92 3.14
C ARG A 103 -51.15 -18.05 4.13
N LEU A 104 -51.31 -18.81 5.21
CA LEU A 104 -50.28 -19.02 6.23
C LEU A 104 -49.10 -19.86 5.69
N ALA A 105 -49.36 -20.88 4.87
CA ALA A 105 -48.34 -21.69 4.20
C ALA A 105 -47.50 -20.81 3.25
N ALA A 106 -48.14 -20.08 2.34
CA ALA A 106 -47.46 -19.15 1.45
C ALA A 106 -46.67 -18.06 2.20
N ALA A 107 -47.15 -17.60 3.36
CA ALA A 107 -46.43 -16.67 4.22
C ALA A 107 -45.17 -17.29 4.88
N ARG A 108 -45.20 -18.58 5.23
CA ARG A 108 -44.03 -19.33 5.73
C ARG A 108 -42.98 -19.51 4.63
N GLU A 109 -43.38 -19.98 3.45
CA GLU A 109 -42.50 -20.14 2.29
C GLU A 109 -41.81 -18.82 1.90
N ARG A 110 -42.56 -17.71 1.85
CA ARG A 110 -42.02 -16.36 1.59
C ARG A 110 -40.99 -15.94 2.66
N ARG A 111 -41.26 -16.23 3.95
CA ARG A 111 -40.32 -15.96 5.05
C ARG A 111 -39.05 -16.81 4.95
N GLU A 112 -39.17 -18.10 4.61
CA GLU A 112 -38.03 -18.98 4.38
C GLU A 112 -37.20 -18.55 3.17
N ALA A 113 -37.84 -18.20 2.05
CA ALA A 113 -37.15 -17.69 0.87
C ALA A 113 -36.40 -16.38 1.18
N ALA A 114 -37.01 -15.48 1.96
CA ALA A 114 -36.36 -14.27 2.45
C ALA A 114 -35.19 -14.57 3.42
N ALA A 115 -35.31 -15.56 4.30
CA ALA A 115 -34.23 -15.99 5.19
C ALA A 115 -33.07 -16.63 4.41
N LYS A 116 -33.35 -17.52 3.45
CA LYS A 116 -32.38 -18.14 2.54
C LYS A 116 -31.65 -17.06 1.71
N ARG A 117 -32.36 -16.06 1.18
CA ARG A 117 -31.78 -14.87 0.52
C ARG A 117 -30.88 -14.05 1.45
N ARG A 118 -31.33 -13.71 2.66
CA ARG A 118 -30.54 -12.95 3.67
C ARG A 118 -29.27 -13.70 4.09
N ALA A 119 -29.35 -15.02 4.30
CA ALA A 119 -28.19 -15.85 4.63
C ALA A 119 -27.21 -15.99 3.45
N ALA A 120 -27.68 -15.97 2.21
CA ALA A 120 -26.82 -15.90 1.03
C ALA A 120 -26.12 -14.53 0.90
N ALA A 121 -26.86 -13.42 1.10
CA ALA A 121 -26.30 -12.07 1.08
C ALA A 121 -25.26 -11.86 2.20
N SER A 122 -25.54 -12.33 3.41
CA SER A 122 -24.59 -12.29 4.54
C SER A 122 -23.30 -13.04 4.22
N ARG A 123 -23.39 -14.28 3.70
CA ARG A 123 -22.21 -15.06 3.27
C ARG A 123 -21.40 -14.37 2.16
N ARG A 124 -22.05 -13.72 1.19
CA ARG A 124 -21.38 -12.89 0.16
C ARG A 124 -20.64 -11.70 0.79
N ARG A 125 -21.27 -10.99 1.74
CA ARG A 125 -20.63 -9.87 2.47
C ARG A 125 -19.41 -10.34 3.29
N SER A 126 -19.51 -11.44 4.03
CA SER A 126 -18.37 -11.99 4.79
C SER A 126 -17.22 -12.47 3.89
N ALA A 127 -17.52 -12.99 2.69
CA ALA A 127 -16.48 -13.33 1.72
C ALA A 127 -15.79 -12.09 1.14
N LEU A 128 -16.55 -11.03 0.81
CA LEU A 128 -16.01 -9.76 0.35
C LEU A 128 -15.09 -9.11 1.39
N LEU A 129 -15.51 -9.06 2.67
CA LEU A 129 -14.71 -8.45 3.74
C LEU A 129 -13.35 -9.15 3.91
N ARG A 130 -13.33 -10.49 3.96
CA ARG A 130 -12.07 -11.25 4.00
C ARG A 130 -11.16 -11.01 2.79
N GLY A 131 -11.74 -10.78 1.60
CA GLY A 131 -10.98 -10.43 0.39
C GLY A 131 -10.40 -9.00 0.44
N LEU A 132 -11.07 -8.06 1.10
CA LEU A 132 -10.54 -6.71 1.34
C LEU A 132 -9.47 -6.72 2.44
N GLU A 133 -9.64 -7.54 3.47
CA GLU A 133 -8.67 -7.75 4.55
C GLU A 133 -7.35 -8.34 4.01
N SER A 134 -7.41 -9.41 3.21
CA SER A 134 -6.20 -10.02 2.60
C SER A 134 -5.54 -9.13 1.55
N ALA A 135 -6.32 -8.37 0.77
CA ALA A 135 -5.76 -7.35 -0.12
C ALA A 135 -5.07 -6.22 0.66
N ARG A 136 -5.61 -5.81 1.81
CA ARG A 136 -5.00 -4.81 2.69
C ARG A 136 -3.70 -5.32 3.32
N THR A 137 -3.62 -6.58 3.76
CA THR A 137 -2.38 -7.14 4.33
C THR A 137 -1.29 -7.26 3.25
N SER A 138 -1.63 -7.76 2.07
CA SER A 138 -0.69 -7.87 0.93
C SER A 138 -0.15 -6.49 0.50
N LEU A 139 -1.00 -5.47 0.43
CA LEU A 139 -0.55 -4.10 0.15
C LEU A 139 0.32 -3.51 1.27
N GLY A 140 0.04 -3.88 2.53
CA GLY A 140 0.85 -3.49 3.68
C GLY A 140 2.28 -4.06 3.64
N GLU A 141 2.41 -5.30 3.18
CA GLU A 141 3.68 -6.02 2.97
C GLU A 141 4.51 -5.35 1.85
N GLU A 142 3.91 -5.11 0.66
CA GLU A 142 4.56 -4.39 -0.44
C GLU A 142 5.00 -2.96 -0.05
N LEU A 143 4.24 -2.30 0.84
CA LEU A 143 4.58 -0.98 1.40
C LEU A 143 5.66 -1.02 2.49
N LEU A 144 5.93 -2.18 3.10
CA LEU A 144 7.08 -2.37 3.99
C LEU A 144 8.35 -2.62 3.18
N ASP A 145 8.30 -3.50 2.17
CA ASP A 145 9.43 -3.81 1.28
C ASP A 145 9.97 -2.57 0.56
N THR A 146 9.08 -1.72 0.05
CA THR A 146 9.48 -0.47 -0.62
C THR A 146 10.11 0.54 0.34
N ARG A 147 9.75 0.52 1.63
CA ARG A 147 10.37 1.36 2.67
C ARG A 147 11.72 0.83 3.12
N THR A 148 11.84 -0.47 3.38
CA THR A 148 13.11 -1.09 3.79
C THR A 148 14.15 -1.00 2.67
N PHE A 149 13.75 -1.17 1.41
CA PHE A 149 14.61 -0.92 0.26
C PHE A 149 15.06 0.55 0.18
N GLY A 150 14.14 1.51 0.33
CA GLY A 150 14.47 2.94 0.34
C GLY A 150 15.44 3.34 1.46
N GLN A 151 15.28 2.75 2.65
CA GLN A 151 16.19 2.94 3.78
C GLN A 151 17.56 2.28 3.55
N GLY A 152 17.59 1.07 2.97
CA GLY A 152 18.85 0.42 2.58
C GLY A 152 19.62 1.23 1.54
N ALA A 153 18.92 1.85 0.59
CA ALA A 153 19.52 2.72 -0.42
C ALA A 153 20.08 4.02 0.18
N SER A 154 19.41 4.65 1.16
CA SER A 154 19.92 5.87 1.80
C SER A 154 21.14 5.61 2.68
N LEU A 155 21.14 4.51 3.45
CA LEU A 155 22.30 4.07 4.22
C LEU A 155 23.51 3.74 3.31
N SER A 156 23.28 3.00 2.22
CA SER A 156 24.32 2.70 1.23
C SER A 156 24.88 3.95 0.57
N ARG A 157 24.04 4.96 0.32
CA ARG A 157 24.46 6.26 -0.21
C ARG A 157 25.37 7.00 0.76
N ALA A 158 24.99 7.10 2.03
CA ALA A 158 25.81 7.77 3.05
C ALA A 158 27.20 7.11 3.17
N ALA A 159 27.25 5.77 3.20
CA ALA A 159 28.52 5.03 3.21
C ALA A 159 29.38 5.28 1.94
N LEU A 160 28.76 5.44 0.77
CA LEU A 160 29.47 5.79 -0.46
C LEU A 160 29.99 7.24 -0.46
N GLU A 161 29.27 8.17 0.18
CA GLU A 161 29.70 9.56 0.33
C GLU A 161 30.89 9.64 1.32
N ASP A 162 30.83 8.94 2.46
CA ASP A 162 31.95 8.74 3.40
C ASP A 162 33.21 8.18 2.73
N LEU A 163 33.06 7.10 1.95
CA LEU A 163 34.17 6.45 1.25
C LEU A 163 34.77 7.33 0.14
N ARG A 164 33.95 8.15 -0.53
CA ARG A 164 34.44 9.15 -1.50
C ARG A 164 35.28 10.22 -0.82
N CYS A 165 34.81 10.77 0.29
CA CYS A 165 35.56 11.79 1.04
C CYS A 165 36.90 11.27 1.57
N ARG A 166 36.93 10.05 2.14
CA ARG A 166 38.18 9.39 2.55
C ARG A 166 39.14 9.21 1.37
N ARG A 167 38.65 8.77 0.21
CA ARG A 167 39.46 8.62 -1.01
C ARG A 167 39.98 9.96 -1.56
N MET A 168 39.20 11.03 -1.46
CA MET A 168 39.64 12.36 -1.88
C MET A 168 40.77 12.90 -0.98
N LEU A 169 40.68 12.64 0.33
CA LEU A 169 41.74 12.99 1.28
C LEU A 169 43.02 12.15 1.05
N ASP A 170 42.89 10.85 0.79
CA ASP A 170 44.01 9.94 0.53
C ASP A 170 44.76 10.26 -0.79
N GLU A 171 44.04 10.66 -1.84
CA GLU A 171 44.65 11.10 -3.10
C GLU A 171 45.24 12.52 -3.00
N GLY A 172 44.60 13.43 -2.27
CA GLY A 172 45.07 14.81 -2.08
C GLY A 172 46.23 14.96 -1.10
N PHE A 173 46.37 14.04 -0.13
CA PHE A 173 47.40 14.04 0.91
C PHE A 173 47.96 12.64 1.09
N ARG A 174 48.62 12.12 0.04
CA ARG A 174 49.21 10.79 0.04
C ARG A 174 50.36 10.72 1.04
N ILE A 175 50.09 10.14 2.20
CA ILE A 175 51.08 9.85 3.25
C ILE A 175 51.69 8.47 2.98
N ALA A 176 53.01 8.42 2.88
CA ALA A 176 53.78 7.20 2.64
C ALA A 176 55.04 7.17 3.53
N ARG A 177 55.89 6.15 3.34
CA ARG A 177 57.20 6.04 3.98
C ARG A 177 58.26 5.69 2.94
N THR A 178 59.32 6.47 2.89
CA THR A 178 60.43 6.32 1.94
C THR A 178 61.73 6.19 2.73
N GLY A 179 62.28 4.97 2.79
CA GLY A 179 63.40 4.66 3.66
C GLY A 179 63.07 4.93 5.15
N PRO A 180 63.89 5.71 5.87
CA PRO A 180 63.65 6.04 7.28
C PRO A 180 62.63 7.19 7.48
N PHE A 181 62.23 7.90 6.42
CA PHE A 181 61.37 9.09 6.53
C PHE A 181 59.91 8.79 6.20
N ALA A 182 59.00 9.45 6.90
CA ALA A 182 57.63 9.63 6.41
C ALA A 182 57.64 10.64 5.24
N THR A 183 56.77 10.45 4.26
CA THR A 183 56.60 11.35 3.12
C THR A 183 55.15 11.77 2.99
N ILE A 184 54.89 13.04 2.66
CA ILE A 184 53.55 13.57 2.37
C ILE A 184 53.57 14.29 1.01
N ASN A 185 52.75 13.81 0.07
CA ASN A 185 52.78 14.22 -1.33
C ASN A 185 54.20 14.17 -1.96
N GLY A 186 55.03 13.22 -1.51
CA GLY A 186 56.40 13.00 -1.96
C GLY A 186 57.48 13.77 -1.18
N CYS A 187 57.14 14.82 -0.42
CA CYS A 187 58.11 15.58 0.38
C CYS A 187 58.48 14.84 1.68
N ARG A 188 59.77 14.73 2.02
CA ARG A 188 60.24 14.02 3.23
C ARG A 188 60.06 14.85 4.50
N LEU A 189 59.46 14.24 5.53
CA LEU A 189 59.36 14.78 6.88
C LEU A 189 60.53 14.27 7.73
N GLY A 190 61.46 15.18 8.07
CA GLY A 190 62.59 14.92 8.95
C GLY A 190 63.95 15.04 8.27
N ARG A 191 65.01 14.72 9.01
CA ARG A 191 66.42 14.77 8.56
C ARG A 191 67.23 13.74 9.35
N THR A 192 68.17 13.06 8.69
CA THR A 192 69.06 12.06 9.33
C THR A 192 70.50 12.30 8.91
N ALA A 193 71.47 11.97 9.76
CA ALA A 193 72.89 12.21 9.47
C ALA A 193 73.42 11.52 8.19
N ARG A 194 72.74 10.46 7.71
CA ARG A 194 73.06 9.76 6.45
C ARG A 194 72.43 10.40 5.20
N GLU A 195 71.39 11.22 5.35
CA GLU A 195 70.63 11.78 4.23
C GLU A 195 70.06 13.17 4.63
N PRO A 196 70.74 14.26 4.25
CA PRO A 196 70.32 15.62 4.60
C PRO A 196 69.19 16.11 3.69
N VAL A 197 67.96 16.06 4.19
CA VAL A 197 66.80 16.70 3.56
C VAL A 197 66.93 18.23 3.61
N SER A 198 66.46 18.92 2.57
CA SER A 198 66.56 20.38 2.46
C SER A 198 65.47 21.10 3.28
N TRP A 199 65.79 22.27 3.85
CA TRP A 199 64.81 23.06 4.59
C TRP A 199 63.56 23.45 3.77
N PRO A 200 63.65 23.84 2.48
CA PRO A 200 62.46 24.09 1.66
C PRO A 200 61.54 22.86 1.52
N GLU A 201 62.10 21.66 1.40
CA GLU A 201 61.33 20.41 1.30
C GLU A 201 60.62 20.07 2.62
N ILE A 202 61.29 20.24 3.76
CA ILE A 202 60.68 20.07 5.09
C ILE A 202 59.55 21.09 5.28
N ASN A 203 59.77 22.35 4.90
CA ASN A 203 58.76 23.40 5.01
C ASN A 203 57.55 23.13 4.10
N ALA A 204 57.76 22.62 2.89
CA ALA A 204 56.67 22.20 1.99
C ALA A 204 55.88 21.01 2.58
N ALA A 205 56.56 20.02 3.15
CA ALA A 205 55.94 18.88 3.81
C ALA A 205 55.09 19.31 5.04
N LEU A 206 55.59 20.26 5.83
CA LEU A 206 54.84 20.86 6.94
C LEU A 206 53.64 21.69 6.45
N GLY A 207 53.78 22.40 5.33
CA GLY A 207 52.67 23.10 4.66
C GLY A 207 51.56 22.15 4.20
N HIS A 208 51.91 21.04 3.53
CA HIS A 208 50.95 19.98 3.18
C HIS A 208 50.27 19.38 4.42
N THR A 209 51.02 19.21 5.52
CA THR A 209 50.48 18.67 6.78
C THR A 209 49.50 19.65 7.43
N ALA A 210 49.82 20.95 7.47
CA ALA A 210 48.91 21.98 7.97
C ALA A 210 47.63 22.07 7.12
N LEU A 211 47.76 22.00 5.80
CA LEU A 211 46.62 22.01 4.87
C LEU A 211 45.72 20.77 5.05
N LEU A 212 46.29 19.57 5.22
CA LEU A 212 45.55 18.35 5.55
C LEU A 212 44.71 18.55 6.80
N VAL A 213 45.31 19.00 7.91
CA VAL A 213 44.60 19.21 9.18
C VAL A 213 43.52 20.29 9.02
N ALA A 214 43.80 21.38 8.28
CA ALA A 214 42.81 22.41 7.97
C ALA A 214 41.63 21.89 7.14
N THR A 215 41.86 20.95 6.20
CA THR A 215 40.77 20.30 5.46
C THR A 215 39.98 19.29 6.30
N LEU A 216 40.64 18.54 7.19
CA LEU A 216 39.97 17.62 8.12
C LEU A 216 39.07 18.37 9.11
N ILE A 217 39.54 19.50 9.66
CA ILE A 217 38.76 20.37 10.55
C ILE A 217 37.48 20.86 9.84
N LYS A 218 37.60 21.31 8.58
CA LYS A 218 36.47 21.77 7.76
C LYS A 218 35.54 20.64 7.31
N HIS A 219 36.04 19.41 7.16
CA HIS A 219 35.22 18.25 6.78
C HIS A 219 34.43 17.68 7.97
N LEU A 220 34.96 17.82 9.19
CA LEU A 220 34.37 17.27 10.41
C LEU A 220 33.63 18.34 11.25
N ASP A 221 33.46 19.55 10.70
CA ASP A 221 32.90 20.74 11.37
C ASP A 221 33.45 20.98 12.79
N LEU A 222 34.75 20.73 12.98
CA LEU A 222 35.43 20.85 14.27
C LEU A 222 35.80 22.30 14.55
N VAL A 223 35.58 22.74 15.79
CA VAL A 223 36.06 24.04 16.29
C VAL A 223 37.25 23.81 17.20
N LEU A 224 38.44 24.24 16.77
CA LEU A 224 39.61 24.28 17.65
C LEU A 224 39.48 25.44 18.66
N SER A 225 39.52 25.12 19.94
CA SER A 225 39.33 26.08 21.03
C SER A 225 40.56 26.93 21.37
N THR A 226 41.77 26.43 21.05
CA THR A 226 43.05 27.01 21.52
C THR A 226 44.02 27.42 20.40
N HIS A 227 43.78 26.96 19.17
CA HIS A 227 44.71 27.14 18.04
C HIS A 227 43.92 27.41 16.75
N ARG A 228 44.48 28.24 15.85
CA ARG A 228 43.92 28.46 14.51
C ARG A 228 44.99 28.15 13.47
N ILE A 229 44.70 27.23 12.56
CA ILE A 229 45.53 27.01 11.37
C ILE A 229 45.24 28.13 10.37
N ILE A 230 46.29 28.64 9.73
CA ILE A 230 46.28 29.75 8.76
C ILE A 230 46.84 29.20 7.45
#